data_AF-A0A7I4DAB0-F1
#
_entry.id   AF-A0A7I4DAB0-F1
#
_cell.length_a   1.000
_cell.length_b   1.000
_cell.length_c   1.000
_cell.angle_alpha   90.00
_cell.angle_beta   90.00
_cell.angle_gamma   90.00
#
_symmetry.space_group_name_H-M   'P 1'
#
loop_
_entity.id
_entity.type
_entity.pdbx_description
1 polymer ?
#
loop_
_entity_poly.entity_id
_entity_poly.type
_entity_poly.pdbx_seq_one_letter_code
_entity_poly.pdbx_strand_id
1 'polypeptide(L)'
;MIGCIVLGGQSMKLIYKVFHPNGSMQLYVFTIIFGMVMAVFSQLPSFHSLRYINLLSLLCSLGYSLSAVGGCIYAGHSNEAPPRDYAVVGSPGSKAYGVFNSLVIIATTYGNGIIPEIQATLAPPVTGKMFKGLLVCYAVVITTFFSVAAAGYWAFGNEAQGNIFINIEPFVPKWLNFLSNALVLAQLLAVALVYAQPTFEIFEGKSSNIQKGKYSARNLVPRLILRSALVAITTLISAAIPFFGDINAVIGSFGFTPLDFVLPFILYAGVFHPSPRTPKYWLHWTIVIVFSIVGLLGCVASVRQVVLVASTYKLFANIV
;
A
#
# COMPACT_ATOMS: atom_id res chain seq x y z
N MET A 1 1.36 6.78 -1.52
CA MET A 1 0.75 7.91 -0.79
C MET A 1 -0.77 7.77 -0.67
N ILE A 2 -1.53 7.62 -1.77
CA ILE A 2 -3.00 7.46 -1.73
C ILE A 2 -3.45 6.33 -0.79
N GLY A 3 -2.95 5.10 -0.98
CA GLY A 3 -3.30 3.96 -0.11
C GLY A 3 -2.99 4.20 1.38
N CYS A 4 -1.90 4.91 1.68
CA CYS A 4 -1.55 5.28 3.05
C CYS A 4 -2.57 6.26 3.66
N ILE A 5 -3.05 7.23 2.89
CA ILE A 5 -4.01 8.22 3.37
C ILE A 5 -5.39 7.59 3.59
N VAL A 6 -5.81 6.68 2.69
CA VAL A 6 -7.06 5.91 2.87
C VAL A 6 -6.99 5.06 4.14
N LEU A 7 -5.95 4.25 4.30
CA LEU A 7 -5.81 3.39 5.47
C LEU A 7 -5.67 4.23 6.76
N GLY A 8 -4.95 5.35 6.70
CA GLY A 8 -4.83 6.29 7.82
C GLY A 8 -6.18 6.89 8.23
N GLY A 9 -6.98 7.36 7.26
CA GLY A 9 -8.34 7.85 7.52
C GLY A 9 -9.24 6.79 8.15
N GLN A 10 -9.22 5.57 7.61
CA GLN A 10 -9.99 4.44 8.17
C GLN A 10 -9.55 4.12 9.61
N SER A 11 -8.24 4.08 9.85
CA SER A 11 -7.68 3.76 11.18
C SER A 11 -8.00 4.83 12.22
N MET A 12 -7.92 6.11 11.84
CA MET A 12 -8.35 7.22 12.70
C MET A 12 -9.84 7.15 13.03
N LYS A 13 -10.68 6.78 12.06
CA LYS A 13 -12.12 6.62 12.29
C LYS A 13 -12.43 5.43 13.22
N LEU A 14 -11.71 4.32 13.09
CA LEU A 14 -11.83 3.18 14.01
C LEU A 14 -11.47 3.59 15.45
N ILE A 15 -10.39 4.34 15.63
CA ILE A 15 -10.03 4.92 16.95
C ILE A 15 -11.14 5.84 17.47
N TYR A 16 -11.70 6.69 16.60
CA TYR A 16 -12.79 7.59 17.00
C TYR A 16 -14.00 6.81 17.52
N LYS A 17 -14.40 5.71 16.87
CA LYS A 17 -15.50 4.84 17.31
C LYS A 17 -15.26 4.19 18.67
N VAL A 18 -14.01 3.91 19.04
CA VAL A 18 -13.66 3.37 20.37
C VAL A 18 -14.09 4.33 21.49
N PHE A 19 -13.87 5.64 21.30
CA PHE A 19 -14.19 6.68 22.27
C PHE A 19 -15.60 7.25 22.11
N HIS A 20 -16.11 7.32 20.88
CA HIS A 20 -17.42 7.86 20.54
C HIS A 20 -18.21 6.85 19.68
N PRO A 21 -18.78 5.80 20.29
CA PRO A 21 -19.49 4.75 19.54
C PRO A 21 -20.63 5.26 18.66
N ASN A 22 -21.33 6.31 19.12
CA ASN A 22 -22.46 6.93 18.42
C ASN A 22 -22.04 8.15 17.57
N GLY A 23 -20.75 8.32 17.32
CA GLY A 23 -20.23 9.47 16.59
C GLY A 23 -20.62 9.48 15.11
N SER A 24 -21.13 10.61 14.62
CA SER A 24 -21.62 10.76 13.23
C SER A 24 -20.59 11.27 12.22
N MET A 25 -19.34 11.50 12.64
CA MET A 25 -18.29 12.03 11.76
C MET A 25 -17.98 11.08 10.60
N GLN A 26 -17.94 11.65 9.40
CA GLN A 26 -17.76 10.90 8.16
C GLN A 26 -16.28 10.59 7.89
N LEU A 27 -16.01 9.49 7.17
CA LEU A 27 -14.65 9.00 6.90
C LEU A 27 -13.77 10.04 6.21
N TYR A 28 -14.33 10.80 5.27
CA TYR A 28 -13.57 11.81 4.52
C TYR A 28 -12.94 12.86 5.46
N VAL A 29 -13.56 13.17 6.59
CA VAL A 29 -13.03 14.11 7.59
C VAL A 29 -11.72 13.57 8.16
N PHE A 30 -11.71 12.29 8.57
CA PHE A 30 -10.51 11.63 9.07
C PHE A 30 -9.43 11.50 7.99
N THR A 31 -9.83 11.20 6.74
CA THR A 31 -8.93 11.16 5.60
C THR A 31 -8.26 12.51 5.34
N ILE A 32 -9.00 13.62 5.41
CA ILE A 32 -8.47 14.98 5.28
C ILE A 32 -7.54 15.31 6.45
N ILE A 33 -7.92 14.98 7.69
CA ILE A 33 -7.08 15.21 8.88
C ILE A 33 -5.74 14.47 8.73
N PHE A 34 -5.76 13.19 8.36
CA PHE A 34 -4.54 12.43 8.14
C PHE A 34 -3.71 12.99 6.98
N GLY A 35 -4.37 13.44 5.90
CA GLY A 35 -3.74 14.16 4.79
C GLY A 35 -3.04 15.45 5.21
N MET A 36 -3.64 16.24 6.11
CA MET A 36 -3.01 17.45 6.67
C MET A 36 -1.79 17.13 7.52
N VAL A 37 -1.86 16.08 8.36
CA VAL A 37 -0.69 15.60 9.12
C VAL A 37 0.43 15.20 8.14
N MET A 38 0.10 14.41 7.11
CA MET A 38 1.03 14.04 6.04
C MET A 38 1.63 15.26 5.33
N ALA A 39 0.85 16.32 5.11
CA ALA A 39 1.34 17.55 4.48
C ALA A 39 2.41 18.25 5.33
N VAL A 40 2.21 18.32 6.65
CA VAL A 40 3.19 18.87 7.60
C VAL A 40 4.46 18.02 7.61
N PHE A 41 4.32 16.71 7.80
CA PHE A 41 5.46 15.79 7.85
C PHE A 41 6.22 15.73 6.53
N SER A 42 5.54 15.88 5.39
CA SER A 42 6.20 15.90 4.08
C SER A 42 7.18 17.05 3.91
N GLN A 43 7.11 18.12 4.71
CA GLN A 43 8.07 19.23 4.63
C GLN A 43 9.42 18.92 5.29
N LEU A 44 9.51 17.86 6.11
CA LEU A 44 10.74 17.54 6.83
C LEU A 44 11.87 17.14 5.85
N PRO A 45 13.09 17.73 6.00
CA PRO A 45 14.22 17.41 5.14
C PRO A 45 14.95 16.11 5.55
N SER A 46 14.83 15.10 4.69
CA SER A 46 15.81 14.04 4.34
C SER A 46 16.35 13.02 5.38
N PHE A 47 16.14 11.74 5.00
CA PHE A 47 16.79 10.44 5.23
C PHE A 47 17.83 10.15 6.33
N HIS A 48 18.64 11.09 6.82
CA HIS A 48 19.85 10.72 7.57
C HIS A 48 19.55 10.09 8.96
N SER A 49 18.35 10.33 9.50
CA SER A 49 17.87 9.77 10.77
C SER A 49 16.81 8.66 10.59
N LEU A 50 16.49 8.27 9.36
CA LEU A 50 15.36 7.35 9.09
C LEU A 50 15.65 5.89 9.45
N ARG A 51 16.89 5.49 9.72
CA ARG A 51 17.16 4.08 10.08
C ARG A 51 16.37 3.64 11.32
N TYR A 52 16.33 4.47 12.36
CA TYR A 52 15.59 4.17 13.57
C TYR A 52 14.07 4.31 13.38
N ILE A 53 13.65 5.29 12.58
CA ILE A 53 12.22 5.48 12.24
C ILE A 53 11.71 4.29 11.42
N ASN A 54 12.49 3.79 10.47
CA ASN A 54 12.15 2.61 9.66
C ASN A 54 12.16 1.33 10.50
N LEU A 55 13.09 1.18 11.44
CA LEU A 55 13.07 0.06 12.38
C LEU A 55 11.83 0.10 13.27
N LEU A 56 11.49 1.26 13.82
CA LEU A 56 10.27 1.44 14.61
C LEU A 56 9.02 1.17 13.76
N SER A 57 9.00 1.67 12.53
CA SER A 57 7.92 1.42 11.56
C SER A 57 7.74 -0.07 11.27
N LEU A 58 8.83 -0.83 11.14
CA LEU A 58 8.79 -2.28 10.97
C LEU A 58 8.21 -2.97 12.21
N LEU A 59 8.61 -2.59 13.42
CA LEU A 59 8.05 -3.15 14.64
C LEU A 59 6.56 -2.84 14.79
N CYS A 60 6.15 -1.62 14.45
CA CYS A 60 4.75 -1.21 14.43
C CYS A 60 3.94 -1.98 13.39
N SER A 61 4.46 -2.21 12.19
CA SER A 61 3.76 -3.00 11.16
C SER A 61 3.64 -4.47 11.55
N LEU A 62 4.68 -5.06 12.15
CA LEU A 62 4.62 -6.42 12.70
C LEU A 62 3.58 -6.53 13.83
N GLY A 63 3.56 -5.56 14.75
CA GLY A 63 2.56 -5.52 15.83
C GLY A 63 1.13 -5.38 15.29
N TYR A 64 0.93 -4.57 14.25
CA TYR A 64 -0.36 -4.46 13.56
C TYR A 64 -0.78 -5.79 12.90
N SER A 65 0.12 -6.44 12.16
CA SER A 65 -0.16 -7.74 11.53
C SER A 65 -0.47 -8.84 12.54
N LEU A 66 0.30 -8.92 13.64
CA LEU A 66 0.02 -9.87 14.73
C LEU A 66 -1.33 -9.61 15.37
N SER A 67 -1.67 -8.34 15.60
CA SER A 67 -2.97 -7.96 16.14
C SER A 67 -4.12 -8.30 15.18
N ALA A 68 -3.92 -8.12 13.87
CA ALA A 68 -4.90 -8.50 12.86
C ALA A 68 -5.16 -10.01 12.88
N VAL A 69 -4.10 -10.82 12.88
CA VAL A 69 -4.21 -12.29 12.96
C VAL A 69 -4.90 -12.71 14.26
N GLY A 70 -4.45 -12.19 15.40
CA GLY A 70 -5.05 -12.48 16.71
C GLY A 70 -6.52 -12.05 16.78
N GLY A 71 -6.86 -10.88 16.23
CA GLY A 71 -8.22 -10.37 16.16
C GLY A 71 -9.12 -11.23 15.28
N CYS A 72 -8.62 -11.73 14.14
CA CYS A 72 -9.37 -12.66 13.27
C CYS A 72 -9.61 -14.00 13.98
N ILE A 73 -8.59 -14.55 14.65
CA ILE A 73 -8.72 -15.80 15.41
C ILE A 73 -9.73 -15.64 16.55
N TYR A 74 -9.69 -14.49 17.24
CA TYR A 74 -10.62 -14.17 18.32
C TYR A 74 -12.06 -14.03 17.81
N ALA A 75 -12.28 -13.22 16.75
CA ALA A 75 -13.59 -13.05 16.14
C ALA A 75 -14.16 -14.38 15.63
N GLY A 76 -13.33 -15.19 14.98
CA GLY A 76 -13.72 -16.50 14.46
C GLY A 76 -14.13 -17.51 15.53
N HIS A 77 -13.61 -17.41 16.75
CA HIS A 77 -13.99 -18.28 17.89
C HIS A 77 -14.99 -17.62 18.86
N SER A 78 -15.45 -16.40 18.58
CA SER A 78 -16.40 -15.73 19.44
C SER A 78 -17.78 -16.41 19.40
N ASN A 79 -18.57 -16.25 20.47
CA ASN A 79 -19.93 -16.81 20.53
C ASN A 79 -20.86 -16.24 19.45
N GLU A 80 -20.53 -15.06 18.93
CA GLU A 80 -21.24 -14.36 17.86
C GLU A 80 -20.47 -14.43 16.54
N ALA A 81 -19.67 -15.48 16.34
CA ALA A 81 -18.79 -15.59 15.17
C ALA A 81 -19.54 -15.30 13.85
N PRO A 82 -18.94 -14.52 12.95
CA PRO A 82 -19.56 -14.16 11.69
C PRO A 82 -19.84 -15.43 10.86
N PRO A 83 -20.93 -15.44 10.06
CA PRO A 83 -21.19 -16.54 9.14
C PRO A 83 -20.05 -16.67 8.14
N ARG A 84 -19.56 -17.90 7.96
CA ARG A 84 -18.42 -18.19 7.07
C ARG A 84 -18.94 -18.72 5.74
N ASP A 85 -18.99 -17.86 4.73
CA ASP A 85 -19.27 -18.27 3.36
C ASP A 85 -17.98 -18.30 2.53
N TYR A 86 -17.72 -19.44 1.93
CA TYR A 86 -16.58 -19.68 1.03
C TYR A 86 -17.03 -20.04 -0.40
N ALA A 87 -18.33 -19.94 -0.68
CA ALA A 87 -18.86 -20.24 -1.99
C ALA A 87 -18.23 -19.30 -3.03
N VAL A 88 -17.78 -19.85 -4.15
CA VAL A 88 -17.26 -19.02 -5.25
C VAL A 88 -18.44 -18.51 -6.07
N VAL A 89 -19.02 -17.39 -5.62
CA VAL A 89 -20.21 -16.76 -6.20
C VAL A 89 -19.85 -15.91 -7.44
N GLY A 90 -20.75 -15.84 -8.42
CA GLY A 90 -20.64 -14.94 -9.58
C GLY A 90 -20.64 -15.67 -10.93
N SER A 91 -20.82 -14.90 -12.01
CA SER A 91 -20.70 -15.41 -13.38
C SER A 91 -19.25 -15.75 -13.73
N PRO A 92 -18.99 -16.59 -14.75
CA PRO A 92 -17.63 -16.91 -15.19
C PRO A 92 -16.76 -15.66 -15.46
N GLY A 93 -17.35 -14.61 -16.04
CA GLY A 93 -16.67 -13.34 -16.28
C GLY A 93 -16.30 -12.61 -14.99
N SER A 94 -17.21 -12.50 -14.03
CA SER A 94 -16.92 -11.89 -12.73
C SER A 94 -15.82 -12.64 -11.97
N LYS A 95 -15.82 -13.98 -12.05
CA LYS A 95 -14.76 -14.82 -11.48
C LYS A 95 -13.40 -14.52 -12.11
N ALA A 96 -13.34 -14.43 -13.45
CA ALA A 96 -12.11 -14.08 -14.16
C ALA A 96 -11.57 -12.71 -13.75
N TYR A 97 -12.43 -11.68 -13.69
CA TYR A 97 -12.02 -10.35 -13.21
C TYR A 97 -11.53 -10.39 -11.75
N GLY A 98 -12.20 -11.15 -10.88
CA GLY A 98 -11.77 -11.36 -9.50
C GLY A 98 -10.36 -11.95 -9.41
N VAL A 99 -10.04 -12.96 -10.22
CA VAL A 99 -8.70 -13.56 -10.25
C VAL A 99 -7.63 -12.53 -10.65
N PHE A 100 -7.84 -11.78 -11.73
CA PHE A 100 -6.86 -10.78 -12.16
C PHE A 100 -6.71 -9.64 -11.17
N ASN A 101 -7.81 -9.22 -10.53
CA ASN A 101 -7.78 -8.22 -9.46
C ASN A 101 -6.94 -8.71 -8.27
N SER A 102 -7.17 -9.94 -7.81
CA SER A 102 -6.37 -10.55 -6.75
C SER A 102 -4.89 -10.66 -7.11
N LEU A 103 -4.55 -11.04 -8.35
CA LEU A 103 -3.15 -11.13 -8.79
C LEU A 103 -2.43 -9.77 -8.73
N VAL A 104 -3.09 -8.67 -9.13
CA VAL A 104 -2.45 -7.34 -9.06
C VAL A 104 -2.40 -6.78 -7.64
N ILE A 105 -3.35 -7.12 -6.76
CA ILE A 105 -3.24 -6.81 -5.32
C ILE A 105 -2.04 -7.55 -4.71
N ILE A 106 -1.87 -8.84 -5.04
CA ILE A 106 -0.69 -9.60 -4.61
C ILE A 106 0.59 -8.98 -5.17
N ALA A 107 0.62 -8.61 -6.45
CA ALA A 107 1.78 -7.94 -7.04
C ALA A 107 2.14 -6.63 -6.30
N THR A 108 1.13 -5.85 -5.89
CA THR A 108 1.31 -4.60 -5.11
C THR A 108 2.07 -4.82 -3.81
N THR A 109 1.84 -5.96 -3.16
CA THR A 109 2.51 -6.33 -1.88
C THR A 109 4.02 -6.42 -2.03
N TYR A 110 4.51 -6.83 -3.19
CA TYR A 110 5.93 -6.99 -3.48
C TYR A 110 6.55 -5.75 -4.13
N GLY A 111 5.73 -4.73 -4.39
CA GLY A 111 6.14 -3.53 -5.09
C GLY A 111 7.10 -2.67 -4.26
N ASN A 112 8.32 -2.43 -4.76
CA ASN A 112 9.35 -1.69 -4.02
C ASN A 112 10.13 -0.75 -4.94
N GLY A 113 9.61 0.47 -5.13
CA GLY A 113 10.24 1.49 -5.97
C GLY A 113 11.50 2.15 -5.39
N ILE A 114 11.99 1.74 -4.21
CA ILE A 114 13.13 2.34 -3.49
C ILE A 114 14.37 1.43 -3.52
N ILE A 115 14.26 0.25 -4.14
CA ILE A 115 15.36 -0.73 -4.21
C ILE A 115 16.63 -0.13 -4.84
N PRO A 116 16.57 0.61 -5.97
CA PRO A 116 17.75 1.23 -6.55
C PRO A 116 18.47 2.22 -5.62
N GLU A 117 17.71 3.02 -4.87
CA GLU A 117 18.23 4.00 -3.92
C GLU A 117 18.88 3.31 -2.71
N ILE A 118 18.27 2.23 -2.21
CA ILE A 118 18.89 1.37 -1.17
C ILE A 118 20.18 0.75 -1.71
N GLN A 119 20.17 0.25 -2.95
CA GLN A 119 21.35 -0.35 -3.57
C GLN A 119 22.50 0.65 -3.70
N ALA A 120 22.21 1.90 -4.06
CA ALA A 120 23.19 2.96 -4.21
C ALA A 120 23.86 3.37 -2.89
N THR A 121 23.25 3.09 -1.73
CA THR A 121 23.76 3.47 -0.41
C THR A 121 24.48 2.34 0.34
N LEU A 122 24.45 1.11 -0.19
CA LEU A 122 25.09 -0.05 0.44
C LEU A 122 26.61 -0.03 0.28
N ALA A 123 27.32 -0.33 1.38
CA ALA A 123 28.78 -0.45 1.37
C ALA A 123 29.24 -1.63 0.48
N PRO A 124 30.20 -1.42 -0.46
CA PRO A 124 30.75 -2.49 -1.27
C PRO A 124 31.34 -3.65 -0.44
N PRO A 125 31.31 -4.90 -0.94
CA PRO A 125 30.60 -5.36 -2.12
C PRO A 125 29.09 -5.43 -1.88
N VAL A 126 28.32 -4.86 -2.81
CA VAL A 126 26.85 -4.82 -2.75
C VAL A 126 26.25 -6.20 -3.04
N THR A 127 26.88 -6.93 -3.97
CA THR A 127 26.54 -8.28 -4.38
C THR A 127 26.58 -9.24 -3.19
N GLY A 128 25.55 -10.07 -3.03
CA GLY A 128 25.42 -11.00 -1.91
C GLY A 128 24.79 -10.39 -0.65
N LYS A 129 25.29 -9.25 -0.13
CA LYS A 129 24.67 -8.57 1.03
C LYS A 129 23.25 -8.12 0.73
N MET A 130 23.06 -7.47 -0.43
CA MET A 130 21.74 -7.04 -0.89
C MET A 130 20.81 -8.23 -1.11
N PHE A 131 21.31 -9.30 -1.73
CA PHE A 131 20.50 -10.51 -1.97
C PHE A 131 20.01 -11.17 -0.67
N LYS A 132 20.90 -11.33 0.32
CA LYS A 132 20.51 -11.84 1.65
C LYS A 132 19.47 -10.94 2.33
N GLY A 133 19.66 -9.61 2.24
CA GLY A 133 18.69 -8.64 2.75
C GLY A 133 17.31 -8.78 2.08
N LEU A 134 17.28 -8.92 0.75
CA LEU A 134 16.05 -9.15 0.00
C LEU A 134 15.36 -10.46 0.38
N LEU A 135 16.12 -11.56 0.58
CA LEU A 135 15.56 -12.83 1.02
C LEU A 135 14.86 -12.71 2.39
N VAL A 136 15.51 -12.04 3.36
CA VAL A 136 14.91 -11.80 4.68
C VAL A 136 13.67 -10.92 4.56
N CYS A 137 13.76 -9.85 3.76
CA CYS A 137 12.63 -8.95 3.51
C CYS A 137 11.41 -9.70 2.96
N TYR A 138 11.59 -10.46 1.87
CA TYR A 138 10.50 -11.20 1.25
C TYR A 138 9.98 -12.33 2.12
N ALA A 139 10.82 -12.99 2.93
CA ALA A 139 10.35 -13.95 3.92
C ALA A 139 9.39 -13.30 4.93
N VAL A 140 9.78 -12.13 5.49
CA VAL A 140 8.92 -11.37 6.41
C VAL A 140 7.62 -10.92 5.73
N VAL A 141 7.68 -10.41 4.50
CA VAL A 141 6.49 -9.99 3.73
C VAL A 141 5.55 -11.16 3.51
N ILE A 142 6.04 -12.30 3.03
CA ILE A 142 5.23 -13.49 2.78
C ILE A 142 4.56 -13.94 4.08
N THR A 143 5.34 -14.13 5.15
CA THR A 143 4.80 -14.62 6.43
C THR A 143 3.76 -13.66 6.99
N THR A 144 3.99 -12.35 6.96
CA THR A 144 3.07 -11.36 7.56
C THR A 144 1.81 -11.16 6.73
N PHE A 145 1.91 -11.03 5.41
CA PHE A 145 0.74 -10.72 4.59
C PHE A 145 -0.13 -11.95 4.38
N PHE A 146 0.45 -13.13 4.12
CA PHE A 146 -0.34 -14.35 3.97
C PHE A 146 -0.93 -14.83 5.29
N SER A 147 -0.30 -14.59 6.43
CA SER A 147 -0.94 -14.92 7.72
C SER A 147 -2.17 -14.06 7.98
N VAL A 148 -2.11 -12.75 7.72
CA VAL A 148 -3.28 -11.85 7.84
C VAL A 148 -4.36 -12.24 6.82
N ALA A 149 -3.98 -12.48 5.56
CA ALA A 149 -4.94 -12.86 4.52
C ALA A 149 -5.61 -14.20 4.82
N ALA A 150 -4.85 -15.22 5.22
CA ALA A 150 -5.39 -16.52 5.57
C ALA A 150 -6.29 -16.47 6.80
N ALA A 151 -5.87 -15.78 7.87
CA ALA A 151 -6.67 -15.64 9.09
C ALA A 151 -7.94 -14.82 8.84
N GLY A 152 -7.85 -13.73 8.09
CA GLY A 152 -8.99 -12.89 7.72
C GLY A 152 -10.00 -13.62 6.85
N TYR A 153 -9.55 -14.29 5.80
CA TYR A 153 -10.44 -15.09 4.94
C TYR A 153 -11.05 -16.26 5.69
N TRP A 154 -10.30 -16.95 6.56
CA TRP A 154 -10.86 -18.00 7.42
C TRP A 154 -11.90 -17.50 8.43
N ALA A 155 -11.76 -16.27 8.93
CA ALA A 155 -12.71 -15.72 9.88
C ALA A 155 -13.98 -15.20 9.20
N PHE A 156 -13.87 -14.55 8.03
CA PHE A 156 -14.97 -13.79 7.41
C PHE A 156 -15.40 -14.29 6.03
N GLY A 157 -14.67 -15.21 5.41
CA GLY A 157 -14.98 -15.72 4.06
C GLY A 157 -15.10 -14.62 3.01
N ASN A 158 -16.16 -14.68 2.20
CA ASN A 158 -16.49 -13.70 1.17
C ASN A 158 -16.73 -12.28 1.69
N GLU A 159 -17.00 -12.10 2.98
CA GLU A 159 -17.24 -10.78 3.60
C GLU A 159 -15.95 -10.08 4.07
N ALA A 160 -14.78 -10.69 3.85
CA ALA A 160 -13.49 -10.11 4.20
C ALA A 160 -13.26 -8.78 3.44
N GLN A 161 -13.11 -7.68 4.18
CA GLN A 161 -12.87 -6.36 3.63
C GLN A 161 -11.39 -6.12 3.35
N GLY A 162 -11.10 -5.18 2.45
CA GLY A 162 -9.71 -4.79 2.14
C GLY A 162 -8.93 -4.26 3.35
N ASN A 163 -9.62 -3.72 4.35
CA ASN A 163 -9.06 -3.47 5.69
C ASN A 163 -9.78 -4.37 6.70
N ILE A 164 -9.09 -5.44 7.10
CA ILE A 164 -9.65 -6.46 7.99
C ILE A 164 -10.07 -5.92 9.37
N PHE A 165 -9.48 -4.80 9.81
CA PHE A 165 -9.89 -4.16 11.07
C PHE A 165 -11.32 -3.67 11.05
N ILE A 166 -11.90 -3.38 9.87
CA ILE A 166 -13.32 -3.06 9.73
C ILE A 166 -14.18 -4.27 10.11
N ASN A 167 -13.76 -5.48 9.73
CA ASN A 167 -14.49 -6.71 10.07
C ASN A 167 -14.34 -7.11 11.54
N ILE A 168 -13.14 -7.01 12.11
CA ILE A 168 -12.90 -7.45 13.50
C ILE A 168 -13.32 -6.43 14.56
N GLU A 169 -13.52 -5.16 14.19
CA GLU A 169 -13.94 -4.05 15.08
C GLU A 169 -15.04 -4.41 16.07
N PRO A 170 -16.15 -5.07 15.68
CA PRO A 170 -17.26 -5.36 16.58
C PRO A 170 -16.94 -6.44 17.61
N PHE A 171 -15.95 -7.29 17.33
CA PHE A 171 -15.65 -8.48 18.13
C PHE A 171 -14.51 -8.24 19.11
N VAL A 172 -13.51 -7.44 18.75
CA VAL A 172 -12.29 -7.29 19.54
C VAL A 172 -12.45 -6.29 20.69
N PRO A 173 -11.72 -6.47 21.81
CA PRO A 173 -11.76 -5.50 22.90
C PRO A 173 -11.21 -4.13 22.45
N LYS A 174 -11.80 -3.06 23.01
CA LYS A 174 -11.47 -1.66 22.68
C LYS A 174 -9.97 -1.33 22.70
N TRP A 175 -9.22 -1.90 23.65
CA TRP A 175 -7.78 -1.65 23.77
C TRP A 175 -7.00 -2.21 22.57
N LEU A 176 -7.40 -3.38 22.06
CA LEU A 176 -6.73 -4.02 20.92
C LEU A 176 -6.98 -3.19 19.66
N ASN A 177 -8.24 -2.81 19.45
CA ASN A 177 -8.64 -1.93 18.36
C ASN A 177 -7.85 -0.60 18.37
N PHE A 178 -7.78 0.05 19.53
CA PHE A 178 -7.00 1.28 19.70
C PHE A 178 -5.51 1.07 19.41
N LEU A 179 -4.89 0.08 20.06
CA LEU A 179 -3.46 -0.20 19.93
C LEU A 179 -3.07 -0.50 18.49
N SER A 180 -3.79 -1.39 17.81
CA SER A 180 -3.47 -1.76 16.44
C SER A 180 -3.61 -0.58 15.48
N ASN A 181 -4.69 0.20 15.61
CA ASN A 181 -4.86 1.39 14.77
C ASN A 181 -3.82 2.48 15.09
N ALA A 182 -3.37 2.61 16.33
CA ALA A 182 -2.27 3.51 16.67
C ALA A 182 -0.94 3.05 16.04
N LEU A 183 -0.65 1.73 16.06
CA LEU A 183 0.53 1.15 15.43
C LEU A 183 0.53 1.36 13.91
N VAL A 184 -0.59 1.14 13.24
CA VAL A 184 -0.67 1.34 11.78
C VAL A 184 -0.56 2.82 11.42
N LEU A 185 -1.11 3.74 12.22
CA LEU A 185 -0.93 5.17 11.99
C LEU A 185 0.53 5.60 12.12
N ALA A 186 1.22 5.13 13.16
CA ALA A 186 2.64 5.43 13.37
C ALA A 186 3.51 4.93 12.21
N GLN A 187 3.30 3.69 11.74
CA GLN A 187 4.08 3.15 10.62
C GLN A 187 3.70 3.80 9.29
N LEU A 188 2.43 4.18 9.07
CA LEU A 188 2.00 4.86 7.85
C LEU A 188 2.69 6.20 7.66
N LEU A 189 2.90 6.97 8.74
CA LEU A 189 3.64 8.23 8.69
C LEU A 189 5.08 8.00 8.22
N ALA A 190 5.76 6.98 8.76
CA ALA A 190 7.13 6.67 8.39
C ALA A 190 7.23 6.20 6.93
N VAL A 191 6.44 5.19 6.53
CA VAL A 191 6.43 4.63 5.18
C VAL A 191 6.07 5.67 4.13
N ALA A 192 5.02 6.45 4.37
CA ALA A 192 4.56 7.40 3.36
C ALA A 192 5.58 8.51 3.10
N LEU A 193 6.38 8.89 4.11
CA LEU A 193 7.52 9.79 3.93
C LEU A 193 8.62 9.16 3.09
N VAL A 194 9.06 7.94 3.42
CA VAL A 194 10.13 7.24 2.69
C VAL A 194 9.77 7.10 1.21
N TYR A 195 8.55 6.65 0.91
CA TYR A 195 8.07 6.47 -0.46
C TYR A 195 7.84 7.78 -1.23
N ALA A 196 7.61 8.90 -0.53
CA ALA A 196 7.42 10.19 -1.18
C ALA A 196 8.73 10.86 -1.59
N GLN A 197 9.85 10.56 -0.91
CA GLN A 197 11.11 11.29 -1.14
C GLN A 197 11.64 11.18 -2.57
N PRO A 198 11.69 10.01 -3.25
CA PRO A 198 12.20 9.96 -4.62
C PRO A 198 11.39 10.85 -5.57
N THR A 199 10.06 10.87 -5.39
CA THR A 199 9.16 11.75 -6.13
C THR A 199 9.46 13.23 -5.85
N PHE A 200 9.67 13.59 -4.57
CA PHE A 200 10.03 14.95 -4.18
C PHE A 200 11.39 15.38 -4.72
N GLU A 201 12.39 14.50 -4.70
CA GLU A 201 13.72 14.78 -5.26
C GLU A 201 13.66 15.07 -6.76
N ILE A 202 12.84 14.34 -7.52
CA ILE A 202 12.64 14.60 -8.95
C ILE A 202 11.96 15.96 -9.18
N PHE A 203 10.90 16.29 -8.43
CA PHE A 203 10.18 17.56 -8.59
C PHE A 203 11.01 18.76 -8.13
N GLU A 204 11.73 18.64 -7.03
CA GLU A 204 12.65 19.66 -6.53
C GLU A 204 13.84 19.83 -7.46
N GLY A 205 14.41 18.73 -7.96
CA GLY A 205 15.53 18.78 -8.91
C GLY A 205 15.17 19.57 -10.17
N LYS A 206 13.95 19.37 -10.71
CA LYS A 206 13.47 20.11 -11.89
C LYS A 206 13.12 21.58 -11.63
N SER A 207 12.76 21.94 -10.40
CA SER A 207 12.31 23.30 -10.06
C SER A 207 13.37 24.16 -9.37
N SER A 208 14.40 23.54 -8.80
CA SER A 208 15.46 24.21 -8.05
C SER A 208 16.47 24.90 -8.96
N ASN A 209 16.95 26.07 -8.53
CA ASN A 209 18.10 26.72 -9.14
C ASN A 209 19.37 26.30 -8.40
N ILE A 210 20.27 25.61 -9.12
CA ILE A 210 21.54 25.07 -8.61
C ILE A 210 22.47 26.18 -8.10
N GLN A 211 22.36 27.41 -8.64
CA GLN A 211 23.17 28.56 -8.21
C GLN A 211 22.71 29.15 -6.87
N LYS A 212 21.55 28.74 -6.34
CA LYS A 212 21.02 29.25 -5.07
C LYS A 212 20.97 28.14 -4.02
N GLY A 213 21.20 28.50 -2.76
CA GLY A 213 21.13 27.55 -1.66
C GLY A 213 19.76 26.86 -1.56
N LYS A 214 19.75 25.63 -1.03
CA LYS A 214 18.54 24.79 -0.88
C LYS A 214 17.40 25.49 -0.12
N TYR A 215 17.74 26.30 0.88
CA TYR A 215 16.78 27.04 1.71
C TYR A 215 16.56 28.49 1.28
N SER A 216 17.11 28.91 0.14
CA SER A 216 16.79 30.23 -0.42
C SER A 216 15.30 30.30 -0.78
N ALA A 217 14.67 31.47 -0.65
CA ALA A 217 13.25 31.65 -0.97
C ALA A 217 12.89 31.13 -2.38
N ARG A 218 13.81 31.27 -3.34
CA ARG A 218 13.63 30.77 -4.72
C ARG A 218 13.51 29.25 -4.83
N ASN A 219 14.17 28.49 -3.96
CA ASN A 219 14.12 27.02 -3.94
C ASN A 219 13.14 26.48 -2.89
N LEU A 220 12.96 27.20 -1.78
CA LEU A 220 12.07 26.81 -0.70
C LEU A 220 10.58 26.95 -1.09
N VAL A 221 10.19 28.05 -1.74
CA VAL A 221 8.78 28.27 -2.11
C VAL A 221 8.26 27.21 -3.09
N PRO A 222 8.94 26.91 -4.22
CA PRO A 222 8.51 25.83 -5.11
C PRO A 222 8.46 24.47 -4.41
N ARG A 223 9.44 24.18 -3.54
CA ARG A 223 9.45 22.95 -2.73
C ARG A 223 8.20 22.83 -1.87
N LEU A 224 7.86 23.86 -1.09
CA LEU A 224 6.67 23.85 -0.23
C LEU A 224 5.40 23.67 -1.05
N ILE A 225 5.27 24.37 -2.18
CA ILE A 225 4.11 24.29 -3.06
C ILE A 225 3.99 22.88 -3.68
N LEU A 226 5.06 22.36 -4.27
CA LEU A 226 5.04 21.06 -4.96
C LEU A 226 4.74 19.90 -4.00
N ARG A 227 5.38 19.89 -2.82
CA ARG A 227 5.11 18.87 -1.80
C ARG A 227 3.67 18.95 -1.31
N SER A 228 3.20 20.15 -0.97
CA SER A 228 1.82 20.34 -0.48
C SER A 228 0.78 20.02 -1.54
N ALA A 229 1.01 20.39 -2.79
CA ALA A 229 0.12 20.08 -3.91
C ALA A 229 0.01 18.57 -4.15
N LEU A 230 1.12 17.83 -4.11
CA LEU A 230 1.10 16.38 -4.25
C LEU A 230 0.29 15.73 -3.12
N VAL A 231 0.52 16.15 -1.87
CA VAL A 231 -0.23 15.62 -0.73
C VAL A 231 -1.72 15.99 -0.87
N ALA A 232 -2.05 17.24 -1.20
CA ALA A 232 -3.43 17.67 -1.39
C ALA A 232 -4.17 16.86 -2.47
N ILE A 233 -3.56 16.66 -3.64
CA ILE A 233 -4.14 15.85 -4.73
C ILE A 233 -4.38 14.41 -4.26
N THR A 234 -3.38 13.80 -3.62
CA THR A 234 -3.52 12.41 -3.13
C THR A 234 -4.55 12.30 -2.01
N THR A 235 -4.68 13.29 -1.14
CA THR A 235 -5.72 13.37 -0.11
C THR A 235 -7.11 13.50 -0.73
N LEU A 236 -7.29 14.35 -1.74
CA LEU A 236 -8.57 14.49 -2.44
C LEU A 236 -8.99 13.18 -3.10
N ILE A 237 -8.08 12.50 -3.79
CA ILE A 237 -8.36 11.18 -4.39
C ILE A 237 -8.73 10.16 -3.30
N SER A 238 -8.00 10.15 -2.18
CA SER A 238 -8.26 9.24 -1.06
C SER A 238 -9.62 9.50 -0.39
N ALA A 239 -10.05 10.76 -0.31
CA ALA A 239 -11.34 11.14 0.25
C ALA A 239 -12.50 10.82 -0.70
N ALA A 240 -12.26 10.91 -2.02
CA ALA A 240 -13.25 10.59 -3.04
C ALA A 240 -13.47 9.08 -3.20
N ILE A 241 -12.40 8.28 -3.10
CA ILE A 241 -12.42 6.82 -3.33
C ILE A 241 -11.78 6.13 -2.12
N PRO A 242 -12.47 5.97 -0.98
CA PRO A 242 -11.85 5.45 0.25
C PRO A 242 -11.79 3.90 0.31
N PHE A 243 -11.67 3.24 -0.85
CA PHE A 243 -11.65 1.78 -0.96
C PHE A 243 -10.20 1.28 -1.04
N PHE A 244 -9.64 0.92 0.13
CA PHE A 244 -8.23 0.55 0.25
C PHE A 244 -7.84 -0.62 -0.68
N GLY A 245 -8.64 -1.68 -0.71
CA GLY A 245 -8.40 -2.85 -1.56
C GLY A 245 -8.39 -2.50 -3.05
N ASP A 246 -9.41 -1.77 -3.51
CA ASP A 246 -9.54 -1.39 -4.92
C ASP A 246 -8.44 -0.42 -5.38
N ILE A 247 -8.05 0.53 -4.52
CA ILE A 247 -6.90 1.41 -4.79
C ILE A 247 -5.62 0.60 -4.94
N ASN A 248 -5.38 -0.38 -4.06
CA ASN A 248 -4.20 -1.23 -4.17
C ASN A 248 -4.23 -2.04 -5.47
N ALA A 249 -5.39 -2.54 -5.89
CA ALA A 249 -5.52 -3.21 -7.19
C ALA A 249 -5.11 -2.31 -8.36
N VAL A 250 -5.57 -1.05 -8.38
CA VAL A 250 -5.20 -0.07 -9.41
C VAL A 250 -3.71 0.26 -9.36
N ILE A 251 -3.15 0.50 -8.17
CA ILE A 251 -1.71 0.77 -8.00
C ILE A 251 -0.87 -0.43 -8.49
N GLY A 252 -1.31 -1.64 -8.17
CA GLY A 252 -0.67 -2.88 -8.60
C GLY A 252 -0.68 -3.06 -10.10
N SER A 253 -1.82 -2.81 -10.74
CA SER A 253 -1.97 -3.06 -12.17
C SER A 253 -1.24 -2.01 -13.02
N PHE A 254 -1.37 -0.72 -12.69
CA PHE A 254 -0.76 0.37 -13.45
C PHE A 254 0.70 0.65 -13.08
N GLY A 255 1.06 0.48 -11.81
CA GLY A 255 2.38 0.81 -11.28
C GLY A 255 3.27 -0.42 -11.22
N PHE A 256 3.06 -1.25 -10.21
CA PHE A 256 4.02 -2.29 -9.84
C PHE A 256 4.12 -3.43 -10.85
N THR A 257 3.02 -3.89 -11.43
CA THR A 257 3.04 -4.98 -12.41
C THR A 257 3.96 -4.68 -13.60
N PRO A 258 3.79 -3.57 -14.32
CA PRO A 258 4.71 -3.24 -15.42
C PRO A 258 6.11 -2.85 -14.94
N LEU A 259 6.24 -2.10 -13.84
CA LEU A 259 7.55 -1.59 -13.39
C LEU A 259 8.46 -2.66 -12.78
N ASP A 260 7.89 -3.68 -12.11
CA ASP A 260 8.66 -4.67 -11.38
C ASP A 260 8.78 -6.01 -12.12
N PHE A 261 7.73 -6.40 -12.86
CA PHE A 261 7.69 -7.71 -13.52
C PHE A 261 7.89 -7.67 -15.03
N VAL A 262 7.78 -6.50 -15.67
CA VAL A 262 7.93 -6.38 -17.14
C VAL A 262 9.17 -5.55 -17.49
N LEU A 263 9.27 -4.34 -16.98
CA LEU A 263 10.32 -3.38 -17.34
C LEU A 263 11.75 -3.90 -17.06
N PRO A 264 12.08 -4.50 -15.89
CA PRO A 264 13.45 -4.92 -15.61
C PRO A 264 13.91 -6.03 -16.55
N PHE A 265 12.98 -6.88 -16.98
CA PHE A 265 13.21 -7.94 -17.94
C PHE A 265 13.48 -7.35 -19.33
N ILE A 266 12.63 -6.44 -19.82
CA ILE A 266 12.87 -5.74 -21.10
C ILE A 266 14.23 -5.03 -21.11
N LEU A 267 14.56 -4.30 -20.03
CA LEU A 267 15.86 -3.63 -19.88
C LEU A 267 17.02 -4.61 -19.89
N TYR A 268 16.92 -5.72 -19.17
CA TYR A 268 17.95 -6.77 -19.16
C TYR A 268 18.14 -7.37 -20.56
N ALA A 269 17.06 -7.65 -21.30
CA ALA A 269 17.15 -8.16 -22.66
C ALA A 269 17.82 -7.16 -23.62
N GLY A 270 17.54 -5.86 -23.46
CA GLY A 270 18.14 -4.79 -24.26
C GLY A 270 19.62 -4.54 -23.97
N VAL A 271 20.09 -4.79 -22.74
CA VAL A 271 21.49 -4.59 -22.36
C VAL A 271 22.35 -5.83 -22.64
N PHE A 272 21.86 -7.02 -22.27
CA PHE A 272 22.68 -8.24 -22.26
C PHE A 272 22.49 -9.15 -23.48
N HIS A 273 21.47 -8.91 -24.31
CA HIS A 273 21.16 -9.70 -25.50
C HIS A 273 21.27 -11.22 -25.28
N PRO A 274 20.50 -11.80 -24.33
CA PRO A 274 20.63 -13.20 -23.96
C PRO A 274 20.34 -14.13 -25.15
N SER A 275 21.10 -15.23 -25.25
CA SER A 275 20.95 -16.19 -26.35
C SER A 275 19.63 -16.98 -26.25
N PRO A 276 18.89 -17.14 -27.38
CA PRO A 276 17.62 -17.90 -27.42
C PRO A 276 17.78 -19.40 -27.19
N ARG A 277 19.03 -19.90 -27.15
CA ARG A 277 19.34 -21.31 -26.87
C ARG A 277 19.31 -21.65 -25.38
N THR A 278 19.20 -20.67 -24.49
CA THR A 278 19.21 -20.91 -23.04
C THR A 278 17.80 -21.02 -22.47
N PRO A 279 17.52 -21.94 -21.53
CA PRO A 279 16.22 -21.99 -20.86
C PRO A 279 15.85 -20.68 -20.14
N LYS A 280 16.87 -19.96 -19.65
CA LYS A 280 16.72 -18.65 -19.01
C LYS A 280 16.09 -17.61 -19.94
N TYR A 281 16.40 -17.65 -21.25
CA TYR A 281 15.80 -16.76 -22.24
C TYR A 281 14.28 -16.95 -22.35
N TRP A 282 13.84 -18.20 -22.42
CA TRP A 282 12.42 -18.54 -22.53
C TRP A 282 11.65 -18.23 -21.26
N LEU A 283 12.23 -18.51 -20.09
CA LEU A 283 11.65 -18.12 -18.81
C LEU A 283 11.46 -16.60 -18.72
N HIS A 284 12.49 -15.84 -19.13
CA HIS A 284 12.47 -14.39 -19.13
C HIS A 284 11.31 -13.83 -19.97
N TRP A 285 11.17 -14.26 -21.22
CA TRP A 285 10.09 -13.79 -22.08
C TRP A 285 8.70 -14.29 -21.64
N THR A 286 8.64 -15.47 -21.03
CA THR A 286 7.39 -15.97 -20.42
C THR A 286 6.92 -15.04 -19.30
N ILE A 287 7.83 -14.60 -18.41
CA ILE A 287 7.52 -13.63 -17.35
C ILE A 287 7.00 -12.33 -17.97
N VAL A 288 7.70 -11.78 -18.97
CA VAL A 288 7.28 -10.55 -19.66
C VAL A 288 5.87 -10.68 -20.23
N ILE A 289 5.58 -11.75 -20.97
CA ILE A 289 4.27 -11.95 -21.60
C ILE A 289 3.17 -12.15 -20.55
N VAL A 290 3.38 -13.04 -19.58
CA VAL A 290 2.39 -13.37 -18.55
C VAL A 290 2.07 -12.14 -17.71
N PHE A 291 3.07 -11.42 -17.20
CA PHE A 291 2.82 -10.24 -16.37
C PHE A 291 2.33 -9.04 -17.18
N SER A 292 2.60 -8.96 -18.48
CA SER A 292 1.93 -7.98 -19.35
C SER A 292 0.43 -8.27 -19.49
N ILE A 293 0.05 -9.53 -19.64
CA ILE A 293 -1.36 -9.96 -19.68
C ILE A 293 -2.03 -9.70 -18.33
N VAL A 294 -1.39 -10.09 -17.22
CA VAL A 294 -1.89 -9.84 -15.86
C VAL A 294 -2.03 -8.35 -15.59
N GLY A 295 -1.06 -7.53 -16.01
CA GLY A 295 -1.13 -6.07 -15.87
C GLY A 295 -2.30 -5.48 -16.66
N LEU A 296 -2.45 -5.86 -17.93
CA LEU A 296 -3.52 -5.36 -18.79
C LEU A 296 -4.91 -5.77 -18.29
N LEU A 297 -5.12 -7.06 -18.04
CA LEU A 297 -6.40 -7.58 -17.56
C LEU A 297 -6.69 -7.13 -16.12
N GLY A 298 -5.65 -7.00 -15.30
CA GLY A 298 -5.72 -6.43 -13.97
C GLY A 298 -6.14 -4.97 -13.98
N CYS A 299 -5.67 -4.15 -14.94
CA CYS A 299 -6.12 -2.78 -15.12
C CYS A 299 -7.62 -2.72 -15.47
N VAL A 300 -8.08 -3.56 -16.38
CA VAL A 300 -9.50 -3.64 -16.72
C VAL A 300 -10.32 -4.09 -15.51
N ALA A 301 -9.86 -5.10 -14.78
CA ALA A 301 -10.53 -5.62 -13.60
C ALA A 301 -10.60 -4.61 -12.45
N SER A 302 -9.50 -3.93 -12.14
CA SER A 302 -9.40 -2.96 -11.05
C SER A 302 -10.22 -1.70 -11.33
N VAL A 303 -10.14 -1.15 -12.55
CA VAL A 303 -10.96 0.00 -12.96
C VAL A 303 -12.44 -0.36 -12.94
N ARG A 304 -12.82 -1.53 -13.47
CA ARG A 304 -14.21 -2.01 -13.41
C ARG A 304 -14.69 -2.11 -11.97
N GLN A 305 -13.87 -2.64 -11.07
CA GLN A 305 -14.22 -2.76 -9.66
C GLN A 305 -14.43 -1.38 -9.02
N VAL A 306 -13.51 -0.43 -9.22
CA VAL A 306 -13.66 0.94 -8.73
C VAL A 306 -14.93 1.59 -9.25
N VAL A 307 -15.27 1.42 -10.54
CA VAL A 307 -16.50 1.98 -11.13
C VAL A 307 -17.76 1.39 -10.51
N LEU A 308 -17.79 0.06 -10.32
CA LEU A 308 -18.93 -0.62 -9.69
C LEU A 308 -19.15 -0.15 -8.25
N VAL A 309 -18.08 -0.06 -7.46
CA VAL A 309 -18.16 0.42 -6.08
C VAL A 309 -18.48 1.92 -6.03
N ALA A 310 -17.93 2.73 -6.93
CA ALA A 310 -18.24 4.16 -7.02
C ALA A 310 -19.70 4.42 -7.43
N SER A 311 -20.29 3.59 -8.29
CA SER A 311 -21.69 3.75 -8.74
C SER A 311 -22.73 3.54 -7.63
N THR A 312 -22.39 2.77 -6.60
CA THR A 312 -23.24 2.58 -5.42
C THR A 312 -22.92 3.56 -4.29
N TYR A 313 -21.80 4.28 -4.41
CA TYR A 313 -21.30 5.22 -3.41
C TYR A 313 -21.76 6.66 -3.69
N LYS A 314 -22.34 7.31 -2.68
CA LYS A 314 -22.50 8.78 -2.69
C LYS A 314 -21.18 9.40 -2.26
N LEU A 315 -20.67 10.36 -3.04
CA LEU A 315 -19.41 11.03 -2.75
C LEU A 315 -19.44 11.63 -1.33
N PHE A 316 -18.42 11.32 -0.53
CA PHE A 316 -18.31 11.62 0.91
C PHE A 316 -19.25 10.84 1.85
N ALA A 317 -19.94 9.79 1.41
CA ALA A 317 -20.80 9.02 2.30
C ALA A 317 -20.03 8.36 3.46
N ASN A 318 -20.78 8.10 4.53
CA ASN A 318 -20.24 7.57 5.76
C ASN A 318 -19.91 6.08 5.63
N ILE A 319 -18.69 5.75 5.18
CA ILE A 319 -18.18 4.36 5.19
C ILE A 319 -17.35 4.14 6.45
N VAL A 320 -17.46 2.95 7.04
CA VAL A 320 -16.99 2.49 8.37
C VAL A 320 -18.02 2.68 9.45
#